data_AF-A0A939ZPS6-F1
#
_entry.id   AF-A0A939ZPS6-F1
#
_cell.length_a   1.000
_cell.length_b   1.000
_cell.length_c   1.000
_cell.angle_alpha   90.00
_cell.angle_beta   90.00
_cell.angle_gamma   90.00
#
_symmetry.space_group_name_H-M   'P 1'
#
loop_
_entity.id
_entity.type
_entity.pdbx_description
1 polymer ?
#
loop_
_entity_poly.entity_id
_entity_poly.type
_entity_poly.pdbx_seq_one_letter_code
_entity_poly.pdbx_strand_id
1 'polypeptide(L)' 'MPTFSDSVYDGKEYRKKVYMYDEILEIIKEYGMPQEWNDDGKYGPERYIEAHIWSDKVIQKYKDIYGKGF' A
#
# COMPACT_ATOMS: atom_id res chain seq x y z
N MET A 1 0.06 11.97 7.52
CA MET A 1 1.48 11.71 7.87
C MET A 1 1.84 10.35 7.28
N PRO A 2 3.04 10.11 6.71
CA PRO A 2 3.33 8.87 5.99
C PRO A 2 3.17 7.62 6.87
N THR A 3 2.66 6.53 6.29
CA THR A 3 2.43 5.24 6.98
C THR A 3 3.70 4.65 7.61
N PHE A 4 4.87 4.98 7.07
CA PHE A 4 6.19 4.54 7.52
C PHE A 4 6.92 5.54 8.42
N SER A 5 6.26 6.63 8.81
CA SER A 5 6.92 7.64 9.64
C SER A 5 7.12 7.15 11.07
N ASP A 6 8.32 7.40 11.61
CA ASP A 6 8.68 7.06 12.99
C ASP A 6 8.08 7.99 14.05
N SER A 7 7.27 8.98 13.69
CA SER A 7 6.65 9.89 14.66
C SER A 7 5.20 9.57 15.01
N VAL A 8 4.59 8.51 14.45
CA VAL A 8 3.23 8.08 14.79
C VAL A 8 3.20 6.65 15.33
N TYR A 9 2.52 6.50 16.46
CA TYR A 9 2.40 5.28 17.25
C TYR A 9 0.94 5.05 17.68
N ASP A 10 0.02 5.06 16.72
CA ASP A 10 -1.41 4.87 16.96
C ASP A 10 -1.85 3.40 17.07
N GLY A 11 -0.90 2.47 16.95
CA GLY A 11 -1.14 1.03 17.08
C GLY A 11 -1.90 0.40 15.91
N LYS A 12 -2.18 1.16 14.84
CA LYS A 12 -2.91 0.63 13.67
C LYS A 12 -2.03 -0.36 12.92
N GLU A 13 -2.58 -1.54 12.62
CA GLU A 13 -1.84 -2.69 12.06
C GLU A 13 -1.23 -2.44 10.68
N TYR A 14 -1.76 -1.46 9.94
CA TYR A 14 -1.25 -1.05 8.64
C TYR A 14 -0.01 -0.16 8.71
N ARG A 15 0.41 0.28 9.91
CA ARG A 15 1.65 1.03 10.10
C ARG A 15 2.87 0.16 9.84
N LYS A 16 3.88 0.76 9.18
CA LYS A 16 5.22 0.17 9.01
C LYS A 16 5.22 -1.28 8.46
N LYS A 17 4.18 -1.68 7.73
CA LYS A 17 4.05 -3.01 7.15
C LYS A 17 4.05 -2.93 5.63
N VAL A 18 4.83 -3.81 5.00
CA VAL A 18 4.76 -4.08 3.56
C VAL A 18 3.79 -5.23 3.37
N TYR A 19 2.84 -5.04 2.46
CA TYR A 19 1.78 -6.01 2.19
C TYR A 19 2.00 -6.65 0.82
N MET A 20 1.73 -7.95 0.73
CA MET A 20 1.48 -8.61 -0.55
C MET A 20 0.13 -8.15 -1.11
N TYR A 21 -0.08 -8.39 -2.41
CA TYR A 21 -1.27 -7.91 -3.11
C TYR A 21 -2.58 -8.43 -2.51
N ASP A 22 -2.64 -9.69 -2.12
CA ASP A 22 -3.79 -10.30 -1.45
C ASP A 22 -3.99 -9.77 -0.02
N GLU A 23 -2.91 -9.56 0.72
CA GLU A 23 -3.00 -9.02 2.09
C GLU A 23 -3.51 -7.57 2.11
N ILE A 24 -3.12 -6.71 1.16
CA ILE A 24 -3.61 -5.33 1.12
C ILE A 24 -5.10 -5.26 0.75
N LEU A 25 -5.64 -6.24 0.02
CA LEU A 25 -7.07 -6.30 -0.28
C LEU A 25 -7.91 -6.54 0.97
N GLU A 26 -7.45 -7.36 1.91
CA GLU A 26 -8.18 -7.56 3.18
C GLU A 26 -8.16 -6.29 4.05
N ILE A 27 -7.05 -5.54 4.08
CA ILE A 27 -7.01 -4.23 4.76
C ILE A 27 -8.00 -3.25 4.13
N ILE A 28 -8.05 -3.15 2.80
CA ILE A 28 -9.01 -2.27 2.10
C ILE A 28 -10.45 -2.70 2.40
N LYS A 29 -10.73 -3.99 2.49
CA LYS A 29 -12.06 -4.51 2.82
C LYS A 29 -12.48 -4.19 4.26
N GLU A 30 -11.55 -4.21 5.21
CA GLU A 30 -11.83 -3.90 6.61
C GLU A 30 -12.04 -2.40 6.85
N TYR A 31 -11.14 -1.56 6.34
CA TYR A 31 -11.13 -0.13 6.61
C TYR A 31 -11.81 0.71 5.52
N GLY A 32 -12.11 0.13 4.36
CA GLY A 32 -12.57 0.86 3.18
C GLY A 32 -11.45 1.63 2.49
N MET A 33 -11.80 2.34 1.42
CA MET A 33 -10.87 3.26 0.76
C MET A 33 -10.64 4.49 1.65
N PRO A 34 -9.40 4.99 1.82
CA PRO A 34 -9.08 6.19 2.62
C PRO A 34 -9.93 7.42 2.33
N GLN A 35 -10.41 7.52 1.09
CA GLN A 35 -11.24 8.58 0.55
C GLN A 35 -12.71 8.44 0.94
N GLU A 36 -13.13 7.28 1.45
CA GLU A 36 -14.48 7.00 1.91
C GLU A 36 -14.56 6.94 3.44
N TRP A 37 -13.56 6.34 4.11
CA TRP A 37 -13.62 6.13 5.56
C TRP A 37 -13.11 7.29 6.41
N ASN A 38 -12.25 8.17 5.84
CA ASN A 38 -11.67 9.31 6.54
C ASN A 38 -11.50 10.53 5.61
N ASP A 39 -12.52 10.80 4.79
CA ASP A 39 -12.55 11.90 3.84
C ASP A 39 -12.37 13.28 4.51
N ASP A 40 -12.97 13.45 5.68
CA ASP A 40 -12.91 14.66 6.51
C ASP A 40 -11.70 14.70 7.47
N GLY A 41 -10.95 13.60 7.59
CA GLY A 41 -9.79 13.48 8.47
C GLY A 41 -10.11 13.29 9.97
N LYS A 42 -11.36 13.00 10.33
CA LYS A 42 -11.79 12.81 11.74
C LYS A 42 -11.11 11.65 12.47
N TYR A 43 -10.66 10.64 11.75
CA TYR A 43 -10.09 9.40 12.30
C TYR A 43 -8.55 9.33 12.21
N GLY A 44 -7.92 10.45 11.86
CA GLY A 44 -6.46 10.60 11.82
C GLY A 44 -5.97 11.39 10.59
N PRO A 45 -4.66 11.64 10.49
CA PRO A 45 -4.07 12.38 9.39
C PRO A 45 -3.95 11.55 8.10
N GLU A 46 -4.41 10.31 8.08
CA GLU A 46 -4.43 9.43 6.90
C GLU A 46 -5.64 9.75 6.02
N ARG A 47 -5.41 10.33 4.85
CA ARG A 47 -6.47 10.51 3.84
C ARG A 47 -6.20 9.75 2.54
N TYR A 48 -5.01 9.16 2.45
CA TYR A 48 -4.51 8.42 1.30
C TYR A 48 -3.56 7.33 1.84
N ILE A 49 -3.72 6.10 1.33
CA ILE A 49 -2.74 5.01 1.51
C ILE A 49 -1.97 4.93 0.20
N GLU A 50 -0.67 5.19 0.25
CA GLU A 50 0.24 4.92 -0.86
C GLU A 50 0.69 3.46 -0.76
N ALA A 51 0.29 2.64 -1.75
CA ALA A 51 0.69 1.24 -1.84
C ALA A 51 1.61 1.04 -3.04
N HIS A 52 2.74 0.40 -2.81
CA HIS A 52 3.62 -0.07 -3.87
C HIS A 52 3.35 -1.54 -4.12
N ILE A 53 2.80 -1.86 -5.29
CA ILE A 53 2.50 -3.23 -5.70
C ILE A 53 3.63 -3.73 -6.59
N TRP A 54 4.29 -4.80 -6.17
CA TRP A 54 5.33 -5.47 -6.93
C TRP A 54 4.77 -6.78 -7.47
N SER A 55 4.92 -7.01 -8.77
CA SER A 55 4.43 -8.23 -9.41
C SER A 55 5.43 -8.74 -10.43
N ASP A 56 5.86 -9.99 -10.25
CA ASP A 56 6.76 -10.66 -11.18
C ASP A 56 6.15 -10.75 -12.58
N LYS A 57 4.82 -10.79 -12.72
CA LYS A 57 4.15 -10.79 -14.03
C LYS A 57 4.48 -9.53 -14.85
N VAL A 58 4.50 -8.37 -14.21
CA VAL A 58 4.82 -7.09 -14.88
C VAL A 58 6.31 -7.05 -15.18
N ILE A 59 7.15 -7.44 -14.22
CA ILE A 59 8.61 -7.48 -14.38
C ILE A 59 9.00 -8.44 -15.52
N GLN A 60 8.36 -9.62 -15.60
CA GLN A 60 8.66 -10.64 -16.61
C GLN A 60 8.36 -10.16 -18.02
N LYS A 61 7.25 -9.42 -18.22
CA LYS A 61 6.93 -8.79 -19.51
C LYS A 61 8.10 -7.95 -20.04
N TYR A 62 8.77 -7.20 -19.16
CA TYR A 62 9.91 -6.37 -19.55
C TYR A 62 11.23 -7.14 -19.60
N LYS A 63 11.41 -8.17 -18.76
CA LYS A 63 12.55 -9.10 -18.89
C LYS A 63 12.54 -9.83 -20.24
N ASP A 64 11.39 -10.21 -20.78
CA ASP A 64 11.34 -10.89 -22.08
C ASP A 64 11.66 -9.94 -23.25
N ILE A 65 11.36 -8.65 -23.09
CA ILE A 65 11.66 -7.60 -24.08
C ILE A 65 13.15 -7.25 -24.09
N TYR A 66 13.80 -7.17 -22.93
CA TYR A 66 15.19 -6.71 -22.80
C TYR A 66 16.21 -7.82 -22.45
N GLY A 67 15.76 -9.03 -22.13
CA GLY A 67 16.58 -10.15 -21.66
C GLY A 67 17.15 -11.04 -22.77
N LYS A 68 16.93 -10.74 -24.05
CA LYS A 68 17.58 -11.42 -25.19
C LYS A 68 18.99 -10.88 -25.50
N GLY A 69 19.60 -10.12 -24.60
CA GLY A 69 20.82 -9.36 -24.84
C GLY A 69 21.97 -9.58 -23.86
N PHE A 70 22.04 -10.73 -23.17
CA PHE A 70 23.23 -11.19 -22.45
C PHE A 70 23.55 -12.63 -22.83
#